data_AF-A0A7J8LBA8-F1
#
_entry.id   AF-A0A7J8LBA8-F1
#
_cell.length_a   1.000
_cell.length_b   1.000
_cell.length_c   1.000
_cell.angle_alpha   90.00
_cell.angle_beta   90.00
_cell.angle_gamma   90.00
#
_symmetry.space_group_name_H-M   'P 1'
#
loop_
_entity.id
_entity.type
_entity.pdbx_description
1 polymer ?
#
loop_
_entity_poly.entity_id
_entity_poly.type
_entity_poly.pdbx_seq_one_letter_code
_entity_poly.pdbx_strand_id
1 'polypeptide(L)'
;MRKSVVGGKENEVPSLPPSTGIQIVTYTKLLSQGRRNLQPFSPPKPDDVATICYTSGTTGTPKGVVLTHGNLIANAAGCSTGTKFYPSDVYISYLPLAHIYERAYQVALLYFGVAVGFYQGDNMKLMDDLVALQPTIFCSVPRLYNRIYAGIVNAVKSSGPLKERLFNAAYNSKKHAIMNGKHLHL
;
A
#
# COMPACT_ATOMS: atom_id res chain seq x y z
N MET A 1 30.59 18.77 2.97
CA MET A 1 29.45 17.95 3.47
C MET A 1 29.82 16.48 3.28
N ARG A 2 30.05 15.71 4.36
CA ARG A 2 30.37 14.26 4.23
C ARG A 2 29.09 13.52 3.87
N LYS A 3 29.12 12.74 2.79
CA LYS A 3 27.96 11.93 2.35
C LYS A 3 27.98 10.62 3.14
N SER A 4 27.03 10.44 4.05
CA SER A 4 26.88 9.21 4.83
C SER A 4 25.81 8.33 4.20
N VAL A 5 26.11 7.05 4.00
CA VAL A 5 25.14 6.06 3.49
C VAL A 5 24.86 5.05 4.59
N VAL A 6 23.60 4.73 4.80
CA VAL A 6 23.15 3.73 5.76
C VAL A 6 22.95 2.41 5.02
N GLY A 7 23.71 1.37 5.39
CA GLY A 7 23.61 0.07 4.74
C GLY A 7 24.38 -1.02 5.48
N GLY A 8 23.91 -2.26 5.35
CA GLY A 8 24.54 -3.48 5.88
C GLY A 8 24.15 -3.84 7.32
N LYS A 9 24.20 -5.14 7.62
CA LYS A 9 24.33 -5.65 8.99
C LYS A 9 25.75 -5.34 9.49
N GLU A 10 25.98 -5.30 10.80
CA GLU A 10 27.26 -4.92 11.41
C GLU A 10 28.49 -5.66 10.84
N ASN A 11 28.29 -6.90 10.36
CA ASN A 11 29.35 -7.76 9.84
C ASN A 11 29.43 -7.80 8.30
N GLU A 12 28.58 -7.04 7.59
CA GLU A 12 28.46 -7.04 6.13
C GLU A 12 28.66 -5.62 5.55
N VAL A 13 29.53 -4.83 6.16
CA VAL A 13 29.85 -3.48 5.65
C VAL A 13 30.88 -3.62 4.53
N PRO A 14 30.54 -3.33 3.26
CA PRO A 14 31.50 -3.42 2.16
C PRO A 14 32.62 -2.39 2.36
N SER A 15 33.85 -2.75 1.98
CA SER A 15 34.95 -1.78 1.93
C SER A 15 34.72 -0.79 0.78
N LEU A 16 34.74 0.50 1.10
CA LEU A 16 34.67 1.54 0.09
C LEU A 16 36.07 1.96 -0.38
N PRO A 17 36.23 2.32 -1.67
CA PRO A 17 37.45 2.93 -2.15
C PRO A 17 37.77 4.21 -1.35
N PRO A 18 39.03 4.44 -0.94
CA PRO A 18 39.43 5.59 -0.13
C PRO A 18 39.07 6.97 -0.74
N SER A 19 38.89 7.04 -2.06
CA SER A 19 38.67 8.26 -2.84
C SER A 19 37.23 8.79 -2.81
N THR A 20 36.27 8.04 -2.28
CA THR A 20 34.84 8.39 -2.42
C THR A 20 34.38 9.49 -1.48
N GLY A 21 35.08 9.74 -0.37
CA GLY A 21 34.62 10.67 0.68
C GLY A 21 33.28 10.27 1.33
N ILE A 22 32.87 9.01 1.14
CA ILE A 22 31.63 8.42 1.65
C ILE A 22 31.94 7.65 2.92
N GLN A 23 31.10 7.82 3.94
CA GLN A 23 31.15 7.04 5.17
C GLN A 23 29.96 6.09 5.24
N ILE A 24 30.21 4.78 5.35
CA ILE A 24 29.14 3.83 5.67
C ILE A 24 28.91 3.85 7.18
N VAL A 25 27.65 4.01 7.56
CA VAL A 25 27.20 3.93 8.95
C VAL A 25 26.21 2.78 9.05
N THR A 26 26.46 1.83 9.95
CA THR A 26 25.52 0.74 10.20
C THR A 26 24.23 1.28 10.82
N TYR A 27 23.12 0.59 10.60
CA TYR A 27 21.83 1.03 11.15
C TYR A 27 21.86 1.13 12.68
N THR A 28 22.47 0.17 13.38
CA THR A 28 22.66 0.22 14.84
C THR A 28 23.46 1.43 15.28
N LYS A 29 24.54 1.75 14.57
CA LYS A 29 25.38 2.91 14.89
C LYS A 29 24.59 4.20 14.71
N LEU A 30 23.83 4.33 13.63
CA LEU A 30 22.94 5.47 13.39
C LEU A 30 21.93 5.64 14.53
N LEU A 31 21.25 4.55 14.93
CA LEU A 31 20.31 4.56 16.05
C LEU A 31 20.98 5.00 17.36
N SER A 32 22.17 4.50 17.64
CA SER A 32 22.94 4.87 18.84
C SER A 32 23.33 6.36 18.85
N GLN A 33 23.61 6.93 17.68
CA GLN A 33 23.95 8.34 17.53
C GLN A 33 22.71 9.21 17.73
N GLY A 34 21.57 8.81 17.15
CA GLY A 34 20.29 9.51 17.33
C GLY A 34 19.83 9.52 18.79
N ARG A 35 19.95 8.40 19.51
CA ARG A 35 19.61 8.32 20.96
C ARG A 35 20.47 9.23 21.83
N ARG A 36 21.73 9.44 21.46
CA ARG A 36 22.68 10.28 22.21
C ARG A 36 22.55 11.77 21.90
N ASN A 37 21.89 12.12 20.80
CA ASN A 37 21.77 13.50 20.34
C ASN A 37 20.37 13.75 19.78
N LEU A 38 19.37 13.71 20.65
CA LEU A 38 17.99 13.99 20.29
C LEU A 38 17.88 15.42 19.77
N GLN A 39 17.35 15.55 18.55
CA GLN A 39 17.05 16.85 17.95
C GLN A 39 15.59 17.21 18.22
N PRO A 40 15.26 18.50 18.36
CA PRO A 40 13.86 18.92 18.43
C PRO A 40 13.12 18.50 17.17
N PHE A 41 11.85 18.14 17.34
CA PHE A 41 11.00 17.80 16.21
C PHE A 41 10.84 19.02 15.30
N SER A 42 11.22 18.86 14.03
CA SER A 42 11.08 19.89 12.99
C SER A 42 10.10 19.38 11.93
N PRO A 43 8.81 19.75 12.00
CA PRO A 43 7.82 19.28 11.03
C PRO A 43 8.12 19.85 9.63
N PRO A 44 7.81 19.10 8.56
CA PRO A 44 7.94 19.57 7.20
C PRO A 44 6.90 20.65 6.87
N LYS A 45 7.23 21.52 5.92
CA LYS A 45 6.29 22.48 5.32
C LYS A 45 5.54 21.83 4.15
N PRO A 46 4.35 22.34 3.77
CA PRO A 46 3.59 21.80 2.65
C PRO A 46 4.37 21.73 1.32
N ASP A 47 5.27 22.69 1.09
CA ASP A 47 6.07 22.76 -0.15
C ASP A 47 7.35 21.92 -0.11
N ASP A 48 7.69 21.36 1.06
CA ASP A 48 8.83 20.46 1.17
C ASP A 48 8.58 19.17 0.39
N VAL A 49 9.63 18.64 -0.23
CA VAL A 49 9.57 17.37 -0.96
C VAL A 49 9.32 16.24 0.03
N ALA A 50 8.18 15.57 -0.11
CA ALA A 50 7.86 14.39 0.67
C ALA A 50 8.44 13.13 0.02
N THR A 51 8.32 13.02 -1.31
CA THR A 51 8.74 11.81 -1.99
C THR A 51 8.98 11.97 -3.48
N ILE A 52 9.76 11.05 -4.06
CA ILE A 52 10.01 10.96 -5.50
C ILE A 52 9.57 9.59 -5.99
N CYS A 53 8.66 9.55 -6.96
CA CYS A 53 8.21 8.33 -7.62
C CYS A 53 8.82 8.23 -9.01
N TYR A 54 9.57 7.17 -9.27
CA TYR A 54 10.12 6.92 -10.60
C TYR A 54 9.12 6.18 -11.48
N THR A 55 9.00 6.63 -12.72
CA THR A 55 8.15 6.01 -13.75
C THR A 55 9.00 5.66 -14.96
N SER A 56 8.67 4.59 -15.68
CA SER A 56 9.48 4.08 -16.80
C SER A 56 9.74 5.12 -17.90
N GLY A 57 8.83 6.09 -18.08
CA GLY A 57 8.93 7.11 -19.13
C GLY A 57 8.80 6.52 -20.54
N THR A 58 8.25 7.29 -21.48
CA THR A 58 8.15 6.83 -22.89
C THR A 58 9.49 6.80 -23.61
N THR A 59 10.50 7.49 -23.08
CA THR A 59 11.83 7.66 -23.67
C THR A 59 12.84 6.61 -23.17
N GLY A 60 12.41 5.60 -22.40
CA GLY A 60 13.27 4.55 -21.83
C GLY A 60 14.07 4.97 -20.58
N THR A 61 14.35 6.26 -20.40
CA THR A 61 14.94 6.81 -19.18
C THR A 61 13.86 7.07 -18.13
N PRO A 62 13.95 6.48 -16.92
CA PRO A 62 12.97 6.73 -15.88
C PRO A 62 12.91 8.21 -15.46
N LYS A 63 11.69 8.75 -15.31
CA LYS A 63 11.46 10.11 -14.85
C LYS A 63 11.01 10.09 -13.39
N GLY A 64 11.67 10.91 -12.56
CA GLY A 64 11.30 11.10 -11.16
C GLY A 64 10.21 12.17 -11.02
N VAL A 65 9.05 11.77 -10.53
CA VAL A 65 7.96 12.69 -10.18
C VAL A 65 8.16 13.14 -8.74
N VAL A 66 8.44 14.43 -8.56
CA VAL A 66 8.61 15.05 -7.24
C VAL A 66 7.24 15.39 -6.67
N LEU A 67 6.94 14.90 -5.47
CA LEU A 67 5.69 15.15 -4.77
C LEU A 67 5.96 15.80 -3.42
N THR A 68 5.27 16.90 -3.16
CA THR A 68 5.38 17.63 -1.89
C THR A 68 4.47 17.04 -0.82
N HIS A 69 4.68 17.43 0.44
CA HIS A 69 3.75 17.10 1.52
C HIS A 69 2.34 17.60 1.22
N GLY A 70 2.20 18.82 0.70
CA GLY A 70 0.93 19.41 0.31
C GLY A 70 0.19 18.59 -0.75
N ASN A 71 0.90 18.01 -1.73
CA ASN A 71 0.27 17.13 -2.73
C ASN A 71 -0.37 15.89 -2.08
N LEU A 72 0.33 15.25 -1.14
CA LEU A 72 -0.17 14.04 -0.47
C LEU A 72 -1.36 14.33 0.45
N ILE A 73 -1.33 15.45 1.17
CA ILE A 73 -2.45 15.86 2.04
C ILE A 73 -3.67 16.28 1.21
N ALA A 74 -3.47 17.00 0.10
CA ALA A 74 -4.56 17.33 -0.81
C ALA A 74 -5.22 16.06 -1.38
N ASN A 75 -4.42 15.03 -1.71
CA ASN A 75 -4.96 13.73 -2.12
C ASN A 75 -5.76 13.07 -0.99
N ALA A 76 -5.23 13.03 0.24
CA ALA A 76 -5.93 12.44 1.38
C ALA A 76 -7.29 13.13 1.65
N ALA A 77 -7.33 14.47 1.55
CA ALA A 77 -8.56 15.24 1.64
C ALA A 77 -9.54 14.95 0.48
N GLY A 78 -9.02 14.75 -0.73
CA GLY A 78 -9.85 14.35 -1.87
C GLY A 78 -10.44 12.95 -1.72
N CYS A 79 -9.67 11.98 -1.21
CA CYS A 79 -10.17 10.63 -0.97
C CYS A 79 -11.35 10.60 0.02
N SER A 80 -11.32 11.45 1.05
CA SER A 80 -12.37 11.49 2.08
C SER A 80 -13.70 12.07 1.61
N THR A 81 -13.75 12.70 0.43
CA THR A 81 -15.01 13.17 -0.16
C THR A 81 -15.84 12.02 -0.76
N GLY A 82 -15.17 10.98 -1.26
CA GLY A 82 -15.80 9.82 -1.89
C GLY A 82 -15.98 8.62 -0.96
N THR A 83 -15.07 8.46 -0.01
CA THR A 83 -15.05 7.33 0.92
C THR A 83 -14.84 7.84 2.34
N LYS A 84 -15.71 7.42 3.27
CA LYS A 84 -15.50 7.68 4.70
C LYS A 84 -14.55 6.63 5.26
N PHE A 85 -13.55 7.09 6.00
CA PHE A 85 -12.60 6.25 6.74
C PHE A 85 -12.89 6.35 8.23
N TYR A 86 -12.82 5.23 8.94
CA TYR A 86 -13.02 5.15 10.37
C TYR A 86 -11.83 4.48 11.05
N PRO A 87 -11.49 4.84 12.30
CA PRO A 87 -10.43 4.16 13.04
C PRO A 87 -10.68 2.66 13.27
N SER A 88 -11.93 2.19 13.11
CA SER A 88 -12.30 0.78 13.17
C SER A 88 -12.01 0.03 11.86
N ASP A 89 -11.65 0.73 10.79
CA ASP A 89 -11.34 0.09 9.52
C ASP A 89 -10.00 -0.65 9.57
N VAL A 90 -9.91 -1.66 8.71
CA VAL A 90 -8.69 -2.43 8.48
C VAL A 90 -8.42 -2.48 6.99
N TYR A 91 -7.23 -2.05 6.60
CA TYR A 91 -6.73 -2.05 5.23
C TYR A 91 -5.66 -3.12 5.04
N ILE A 92 -5.65 -3.79 3.88
CA ILE A 92 -4.58 -4.70 3.48
C ILE A 92 -3.60 -4.03 2.50
N SER A 93 -2.36 -3.84 2.94
CA SER A 93 -1.25 -3.34 2.12
C SER A 93 -0.58 -4.50 1.39
N TYR A 94 -0.95 -4.70 0.12
CA TYR A 94 -0.29 -5.69 -0.77
C TYR A 94 0.25 -5.07 -2.07
N LEU A 95 -0.16 -3.83 -2.38
CA LEU A 95 0.38 -3.11 -3.54
C LEU A 95 1.80 -2.62 -3.24
N PRO A 96 2.69 -2.51 -4.25
CA PRO A 96 4.05 -2.08 -3.98
C PRO A 96 4.11 -0.61 -3.53
N LEU A 97 4.76 -0.35 -2.40
CA LEU A 97 4.99 1.00 -1.85
C LEU A 97 5.80 1.93 -2.77
N ALA A 98 6.43 1.38 -3.81
CA ALA A 98 7.10 2.16 -4.86
C ALA A 98 6.09 2.92 -5.73
N HIS A 99 4.85 2.44 -5.86
CA HIS A 99 3.80 3.12 -6.60
C HIS A 99 3.12 4.18 -5.72
N ILE A 100 2.82 5.33 -6.32
CA ILE A 100 2.13 6.42 -5.63
C ILE A 100 0.76 6.00 -5.10
N TYR A 101 0.10 5.04 -5.74
CA TYR A 101 -1.24 4.60 -5.35
C TYR A 101 -1.27 4.05 -3.92
N GLU A 102 -0.40 3.08 -3.60
CA GLU A 102 -0.30 2.54 -2.24
C GLU A 102 0.20 3.60 -1.25
N ARG A 103 1.21 4.38 -1.65
CA ARG A 103 1.81 5.40 -0.78
C ARG A 103 0.82 6.49 -0.37
N ALA A 104 -0.03 6.92 -1.30
CA ALA A 104 -1.06 7.91 -1.04
C ALA A 104 -2.14 7.37 -0.09
N TYR A 105 -2.53 6.10 -0.22
CA TYR A 105 -3.42 5.44 0.73
C TYR A 105 -2.78 5.32 2.11
N GLN A 106 -1.52 4.90 2.23
CA GLN A 106 -0.83 4.86 3.53
C GLN A 106 -0.92 6.20 4.27
N VAL A 107 -0.67 7.32 3.58
CA VAL A 107 -0.77 8.67 4.16
C VAL A 107 -2.20 8.99 4.61
N ALA A 108 -3.20 8.71 3.78
CA ALA A 108 -4.59 8.96 4.11
C ALA A 108 -5.07 8.09 5.28
N LEU A 109 -4.76 6.80 5.26
CA LEU A 109 -5.14 5.84 6.29
C LEU A 109 -4.52 6.17 7.64
N LEU A 110 -3.23 6.55 7.66
CA LEU A 110 -2.56 7.06 8.86
C LEU A 110 -3.25 8.32 9.41
N TYR A 111 -3.63 9.25 8.53
CA TYR A 111 -4.34 10.47 8.94
C TYR A 111 -5.69 10.18 9.60
N PHE A 112 -6.43 9.18 9.11
CA PHE A 112 -7.73 8.77 9.66
C PHE A 112 -7.65 7.71 10.77
N GLY A 113 -6.44 7.26 11.14
CA GLY A 113 -6.24 6.26 12.20
C GLY A 113 -6.66 4.84 11.82
N VAL A 114 -6.65 4.50 10.53
CA VAL A 114 -7.02 3.18 10.02
C VAL A 114 -5.88 2.17 10.26
N ALA A 115 -6.22 0.95 10.69
CA ALA A 115 -5.24 -0.12 10.85
C ALA A 115 -4.79 -0.66 9.49
N VAL A 116 -3.49 -0.97 9.35
CA VAL A 116 -2.89 -1.50 8.12
C VAL A 116 -2.25 -2.86 8.40
N GLY A 117 -2.75 -3.90 7.74
CA GLY A 117 -2.11 -5.23 7.70
C GLY A 117 -1.26 -5.39 6.44
N PHE A 118 0.00 -5.79 6.60
CA PHE A 118 0.89 -6.06 5.48
C PHE A 118 0.77 -7.52 5.04
N TYR A 119 0.61 -7.75 3.73
CA TYR A 119 0.57 -9.10 3.17
C TYR A 119 1.92 -9.82 3.30
N GLN A 120 1.92 -11.14 3.08
CA GLN A 120 3.10 -11.99 3.26
C GLN A 120 4.24 -11.77 2.24
N GLY A 121 4.09 -10.85 1.27
CA GLY A 121 5.07 -10.66 0.20
C GLY A 121 4.83 -11.53 -1.04
N ASP A 122 3.92 -12.51 -0.95
CA ASP A 122 3.59 -13.44 -2.02
C ASP A 122 2.13 -13.24 -2.49
N ASN A 123 1.97 -12.78 -3.74
CA ASN A 123 0.66 -12.58 -4.35
C ASN A 123 -0.17 -13.86 -4.51
N MET A 124 0.46 -15.04 -4.45
CA MET A 124 -0.24 -16.32 -4.49
C MET A 124 -0.97 -16.62 -3.19
N LYS A 125 -0.50 -16.07 -2.06
CA LYS A 125 -1.07 -16.24 -0.72
C LYS A 125 -2.01 -15.12 -0.31
N LEU A 126 -2.23 -14.13 -1.17
CA LEU A 126 -3.05 -12.97 -0.87
C LEU A 126 -4.47 -13.34 -0.42
N MET A 127 -5.04 -14.44 -0.93
CA MET A 127 -6.36 -14.89 -0.49
C MET A 127 -6.35 -15.38 0.96
N ASP A 128 -5.29 -16.07 1.38
CA ASP A 128 -5.12 -16.53 2.76
C ASP A 128 -4.95 -15.33 3.69
N ASP A 129 -4.18 -14.32 3.25
CA ASP A 129 -4.02 -13.05 3.97
C ASP A 129 -5.35 -12.30 4.11
N LEU A 130 -6.19 -12.28 3.07
CA LEU A 130 -7.53 -11.66 3.11
C LEU A 130 -8.45 -12.38 4.10
N VAL A 131 -8.41 -13.71 4.15
CA VAL A 131 -9.20 -14.50 5.10
C VAL A 131 -8.74 -14.27 6.53
N ALA A 132 -7.43 -14.20 6.77
CA ALA A 132 -6.87 -14.01 8.10
C ALA A 132 -7.07 -12.58 8.63
N LEU A 133 -6.89 -11.58 7.77
CA LEU A 133 -6.95 -10.16 8.17
C LEU A 133 -8.37 -9.60 8.16
N GLN A 134 -9.27 -10.14 7.32
CA GLN A 134 -10.63 -9.65 7.12
C GLN A 134 -10.71 -8.12 6.93
N PRO A 135 -10.01 -7.54 5.92
CA PRO A 135 -9.97 -6.09 5.75
C PRO A 135 -11.35 -5.53 5.39
N THR A 136 -11.68 -4.38 5.97
CA THR A 136 -12.87 -3.60 5.61
C THR A 136 -12.63 -2.71 4.39
N ILE A 137 -11.37 -2.41 4.08
CA ILE A 137 -10.94 -1.63 2.93
C ILE A 137 -10.01 -2.47 2.05
N PHE A 138 -10.38 -2.64 0.78
CA PHE A 138 -9.60 -3.40 -0.20
C PHE A 138 -9.41 -2.62 -1.50
N CYS A 139 -8.30 -1.88 -1.58
CA CYS A 139 -7.91 -1.19 -2.80
C CYS A 139 -7.14 -2.14 -3.71
N SER A 140 -7.60 -2.31 -4.95
CA SER A 140 -6.98 -3.26 -5.86
C SER A 140 -6.92 -2.77 -7.30
N VAL A 141 -6.31 -3.57 -8.16
CA VAL A 141 -6.13 -3.29 -9.59
C VAL A 141 -7.04 -4.21 -10.42
N PRO A 142 -7.50 -3.78 -11.61
CA PRO A 142 -8.44 -4.55 -12.44
C PRO A 142 -8.02 -6.00 -12.67
N ARG A 143 -6.73 -6.24 -12.88
CA ARG A 143 -6.17 -7.59 -13.09
C ARG A 143 -6.47 -8.53 -11.92
N LEU A 144 -6.37 -8.05 -10.69
CA LEU A 144 -6.60 -8.90 -9.51
C LEU A 144 -8.10 -9.14 -9.29
N TYR A 145 -8.95 -8.13 -9.50
CA TYR A 145 -10.41 -8.34 -9.50
C TYR A 145 -10.84 -9.39 -10.54
N ASN A 146 -10.27 -9.36 -11.74
CA ASN A 146 -10.54 -10.37 -12.77
C ASN A 146 -10.10 -11.77 -12.33
N ARG A 147 -8.94 -11.89 -11.67
CA ARG A 147 -8.44 -13.16 -11.12
C ARG A 147 -9.38 -13.70 -10.03
N ILE A 148 -9.81 -12.86 -9.10
CA ILE A 148 -10.77 -13.22 -8.04
C ILE A 148 -12.07 -13.72 -8.68
N TYR A 149 -12.61 -12.96 -9.63
CA TYR A 149 -13.83 -13.31 -10.36
C TYR A 149 -13.70 -14.66 -11.06
N ALA A 150 -12.63 -14.88 -11.82
CA ALA A 150 -12.39 -16.15 -12.50
C ALA A 150 -12.27 -17.31 -11.51
N GLY A 151 -11.60 -17.11 -10.37
CA GLY A 151 -11.50 -18.08 -9.29
C GLY A 151 -12.87 -18.48 -8.73
N ILE A 152 -13.71 -17.50 -8.41
CA ILE A 152 -15.07 -17.72 -7.91
C ILE A 152 -15.91 -18.49 -8.94
N VAL A 153 -15.93 -18.03 -10.21
CA VAL A 153 -16.72 -18.66 -11.27
C VAL A 153 -16.30 -20.11 -11.50
N ASN A 154 -14.99 -20.39 -11.50
CA ASN A 154 -14.50 -21.76 -11.66
C ASN A 154 -14.87 -22.64 -10.46
N ALA A 155 -14.78 -22.12 -9.23
CA ALA A 155 -15.19 -22.86 -8.03
C ALA A 155 -16.69 -23.19 -8.05
N VAL A 156 -17.53 -22.24 -8.49
CA VAL A 156 -18.98 -22.42 -8.62
C VAL A 156 -19.30 -23.48 -9.67
N LYS A 157 -18.70 -23.42 -10.86
CA LYS A 157 -18.93 -24.41 -11.93
C LYS A 157 -18.51 -25.83 -11.51
N SER A 158 -17.39 -25.94 -10.78
CA SER A 158 -16.91 -27.24 -10.27
C SER A 158 -17.72 -27.78 -9.09
N SER A 159 -18.63 -26.99 -8.51
CA SER A 159 -19.43 -27.38 -7.33
C SER A 159 -20.68 -28.22 -7.65
N GLY A 160 -20.99 -28.37 -8.95
CA GLY A 160 -22.11 -29.16 -9.46
C GLY A 160 -23.39 -28.34 -9.72
N PRO A 161 -24.35 -28.89 -10.49
CA PRO A 161 -25.45 -28.11 -11.07
C PRO A 161 -26.37 -27.44 -10.06
N LEU A 162 -26.63 -28.10 -8.92
CA LEU A 162 -27.51 -27.57 -7.88
C LEU A 162 -26.90 -26.34 -7.19
N LYS A 163 -25.62 -26.44 -6.80
CA LYS A 163 -24.90 -25.35 -6.13
C LYS A 163 -24.67 -24.17 -7.07
N GLU A 164 -24.37 -24.43 -8.34
CA GLU A 164 -24.26 -23.40 -9.36
C GLU A 164 -25.59 -22.64 -9.55
N ARG A 165 -26.72 -23.34 -9.68
CA ARG A 165 -28.03 -22.69 -9.83
C ARG A 165 -28.38 -21.84 -8.60
N LEU A 166 -28.12 -22.35 -7.40
CA LEU A 166 -28.37 -21.61 -6.17
C LEU A 166 -27.49 -20.34 -6.08
N PHE A 167 -26.20 -20.47 -6.36
CA PHE A 167 -25.27 -19.33 -6.38
C PHE A 167 -25.72 -18.26 -7.38
N ASN A 168 -26.05 -18.67 -8.62
CA ASN A 168 -26.48 -17.75 -9.67
C ASN A 168 -27.79 -17.03 -9.31
N ALA A 169 -28.76 -17.74 -8.70
CA ALA A 169 -30.00 -17.12 -8.22
C ALA A 169 -29.73 -16.08 -7.13
N ALA A 170 -28.90 -16.41 -6.12
CA ALA A 170 -28.52 -15.51 -5.05
C ALA A 170 -27.75 -14.28 -5.57
N TYR A 171 -26.76 -14.51 -6.45
CA TYR A 171 -25.96 -13.45 -7.08
C TYR A 171 -26.83 -12.49 -7.89
N ASN A 172 -27.73 -13.00 -8.74
CA ASN A 172 -28.62 -12.17 -9.57
C ASN A 172 -29.61 -11.37 -8.71
N SER A 173 -30.16 -11.98 -7.65
CA SER A 173 -31.02 -11.29 -6.69
C SER A 173 -30.28 -10.11 -6.02
N LYS A 174 -29.08 -10.36 -5.51
CA LYS A 174 -28.23 -9.33 -4.88
C LYS A 174 -27.83 -8.22 -5.87
N LYS A 175 -27.46 -8.59 -7.09
CA LYS A 175 -27.14 -7.63 -8.16
C LYS A 175 -28.33 -6.73 -8.49
N HIS A 176 -29.53 -7.31 -8.63
CA HIS A 176 -30.75 -6.57 -8.87
C HIS A 176 -31.11 -5.64 -7.70
N ALA A 177 -30.90 -6.06 -6.46
CA ALA A 177 -31.09 -5.22 -5.29
C ALA A 177 -30.15 -4.00 -5.29
N ILE A 178 -28.85 -4.21 -5.54
CA ILE A 178 -27.85 -3.13 -5.61
C ILE A 178 -28.17 -2.14 -6.72
N MET A 179 -28.51 -2.62 -7.92
CA MET A 179 -28.86 -1.74 -9.06
C MET A 179 -30.09 -0.86 -8.79
N ASN A 180 -30.99 -1.31 -7.91
CA ASN A 180 -32.18 -0.57 -7.49
C ASN A 180 -31.97 0.20 -6.17
N GLY A 181 -30.72 0.40 -5.72
CA GLY A 181 -30.39 1.18 -4.53
C GLY A 181 -30.70 0.50 -3.18
N LYS A 182 -31.02 -0.81 -3.17
CA LYS A 182 -31.28 -1.57 -1.94
C LYS A 182 -29.99 -2.23 -1.45
N HIS A 183 -29.35 -1.63 -0.44
CA HIS A 183 -28.19 -2.21 0.25
C HIS A 183 -28.63 -3.27 1.27
N LEU A 184 -29.16 -4.42 0.81
CA LEU A 184 -29.42 -5.54 1.72
C LEU A 184 -28.09 -6.18 2.14
N HIS A 185 -27.62 -6.01 3.36
CA HIS A 185 -26.56 -6.86 3.91
C HIS A 185 -27.15 -8.26 4.11
N LEU A 186 -26.77 -9.20 3.23
CA LEU A 186 -26.92 -10.64 3.47
C LEU A 186 -25.63 -11.12 4.12
#